data_AF-A0A8J5MSA3-F1
#
_entry.id   AF-A0A8J5MSA3-F1
#
_cell.length_a   1.000
_cell.length_b   1.000
_cell.length_c   1.000
_cell.angle_alpha   90.00
_cell.angle_beta   90.00
_cell.angle_gamma   90.00
#
_symmetry.space_group_name_H-M   'P 1'
#
loop_
_entity.id
_entity.type
_entity.pdbx_description
1 polymer ?
#
loop_
_entity_poly.entity_id
_entity_poly.type
_entity_poly.pdbx_seq_one_letter_code
_entity_poly.pdbx_strand_id
1 'polypeptide(L)' 'MRTLNNFRALLSDHNEPIVNNFRPPQPLNNRKVLVAAQSAGDSAAMKKMGLVLYFMTSMAVLMMSM' A
#
# COMPACT_ATOMS: atom_id res chain seq x y z
N MET A 1 5.26 -18.66 17.13
CA MET A 1 4.61 -19.66 16.23
C MET A 1 3.52 -20.48 16.91
N ARG A 2 3.73 -21.00 18.13
CA ARG A 2 2.73 -21.82 18.86
C ARG A 2 1.35 -21.16 19.01
N THR A 3 1.29 -19.88 19.37
CA THR A 3 0.04 -19.14 19.56
C THR A 3 -0.81 -19.02 18.29
N LEU A 4 -0.17 -18.73 17.14
CA LEU A 4 -0.88 -18.58 15.86
C LEU A 4 -1.41 -19.93 15.36
N ASN A 5 -0.64 -21.00 15.53
CA ASN A 5 -1.08 -22.35 15.15
C ASN A 5 -2.27 -22.80 16.00
N ASN A 6 -2.26 -22.52 17.30
CA ASN A 6 -3.39 -22.82 18.19
C ASN A 6 -4.64 -22.02 17.80
N PHE A 7 -4.50 -20.73 17.46
CA PHE A 7 -5.62 -19.90 17.00
C PHE A 7 -6.22 -20.43 15.68
N ARG A 8 -5.38 -20.86 14.74
CA ARG A 8 -5.83 -21.44 13.46
C ARG A 8 -6.44 -22.84 13.60
N ALA A 9 -6.27 -23.49 14.75
CA ALA A 9 -6.82 -24.82 15.05
C ALA A 9 -8.19 -24.75 15.75
N LEU A 10 -8.76 -23.56 15.94
CA LEU A 10 -10.09 -23.41 16.55
C LEU A 10 -11.18 -24.02 15.66
N LEU A 11 -12.15 -24.68 16.30
CA LEU A 11 -13.26 -25.35 15.66
C LEU A 11 -14.58 -24.64 16.00
N SER A 12 -15.53 -24.70 15.07
CA SER A 12 -16.91 -24.24 15.27
C SER A 12 -17.73 -25.27 16.04
N ASP A 13 -18.95 -24.90 16.42
CA ASP A 13 -19.92 -25.82 17.04
C ASP A 13 -20.31 -27.00 16.14
N HIS A 14 -19.99 -26.92 14.84
CA HIS A 14 -20.18 -27.99 13.85
C HIS A 14 -18.90 -28.83 13.64
N ASN A 15 -17.89 -28.65 14.49
CA ASN A 15 -16.59 -29.33 14.44
C ASN A 15 -15.77 -29.03 13.16
N GLU A 16 -15.98 -27.85 12.57
CA GLU A 16 -15.28 -27.38 11.38
C GLU A 16 -14.21 -26.32 11.72
N PRO A 17 -13.05 -26.29 11.04
CA PRO A 17 -12.04 -25.25 11.26
C PRO A 17 -12.56 -23.84 11.00
N ILE A 18 -12.38 -22.93 11.96
CA ILE A 18 -12.73 -21.50 11.82
C ILE A 18 -11.58 -20.78 11.11
N VAL A 19 -11.48 -20.98 9.79
CA VAL A 19 -10.45 -20.38 8.94
C VAL A 19 -11.05 -19.38 7.96
N ASN A 20 -10.21 -18.45 7.49
CA ASN A 20 -10.57 -17.49 6.44
C ASN A 20 -11.80 -16.62 6.73
N ASN A 21 -12.13 -16.38 8.00
CA ASN A 21 -13.22 -15.49 8.41
C ASN A 21 -12.81 -14.01 8.33
N PHE A 22 -12.54 -13.53 7.12
CA PHE A 22 -12.22 -12.13 6.86
C PHE A 22 -13.04 -11.61 5.69
N ARG A 23 -13.39 -10.31 5.75
CA ARG A 23 -13.98 -9.64 4.60
C ARG A 23 -12.87 -9.30 3.59
N PRO A 24 -13.06 -9.56 2.28
CA PRO A 24 -12.09 -9.16 1.26
C PRO A 24 -11.84 -7.64 1.27
N PRO A 25 -10.64 -7.19 0.86
CA PRO A 25 -10.37 -5.78 0.64
C PRO A 25 -11.45 -5.14 -0.24
N GLN A 26 -11.92 -3.96 0.18
CA GLN A 26 -12.97 -3.24 -0.53
C GLN A 26 -12.35 -2.09 -1.35
N PRO A 27 -12.97 -1.71 -2.48
CA PRO A 27 -12.49 -0.59 -3.28
C PRO A 27 -12.29 0.69 -2.45
N LEU A 28 -11.18 1.38 -2.70
CA LEU A 28 -10.88 2.64 -2.03
C LEU A 28 -11.82 3.77 -2.50
N ASN A 29 -12.24 3.72 -3.77
CA ASN A 29 -12.93 4.79 -4.48
C ASN A 29 -12.13 6.10 -4.33
N ASN A 30 -12.80 7.21 -4.05
CA ASN A 30 -12.17 8.54 -3.99
C ASN A 30 -11.68 8.90 -2.58
N ARG A 31 -11.54 7.92 -1.67
CA ARG A 31 -11.12 8.16 -0.28
C ARG A 31 -9.60 8.29 -0.18
N LYS A 32 -9.14 9.21 0.67
CA LYS A 32 -7.73 9.35 1.03
C LYS A 32 -7.44 8.60 2.33
N VAL A 33 -6.35 7.84 2.35
CA VAL A 33 -5.80 7.23 3.58
C VAL A 33 -4.64 8.12 4.03
N LEU A 34 -4.71 8.62 5.25
CA LEU A 34 -3.70 9.49 5.84
C LEU A 34 -2.93 8.70 6.90
N VAL A 35 -1.64 9.01 7.05
CA VAL A 35 -0.76 8.37 8.04
C VAL A 35 -0.39 9.41 9.09
N ALA A 36 -0.45 9.04 10.36
CA ALA A 36 -0.15 9.95 11.47
C ALA A 36 1.35 10.22 11.65
N ALA A 37 2.21 9.28 11.24
CA ALA A 37 3.66 9.39 11.36
C ALA A 37 4.31 9.72 10.01
N GLN A 38 5.32 10.59 10.04
CA GLN A 38 6.20 10.80 8.90
C GLN A 38 7.22 9.65 8.80
N SER A 39 7.45 9.18 7.59
CA SER A 39 8.49 8.20 7.27
C SER A 39 9.47 8.83 6.29
N ALA A 40 10.77 8.61 6.50
CA ALA A 40 11.81 9.03 5.55
C ALA A 40 11.64 8.36 4.18
N GLY A 41 10.93 7.22 4.13
CA GLY A 41 10.55 6.51 2.90
C GLY A 41 9.17 6.85 2.36
N ASP A 42 8.62 8.04 2.65
CA ASP A 42 7.29 8.43 2.17
C ASP A 42 7.24 8.45 0.63
N SER A 43 6.42 7.55 0.07
CA SER A 43 6.23 7.40 -1.37
C SER A 43 5.60 8.64 -2.02
N ALA A 44 4.87 9.45 -1.26
CA ALA A 44 4.33 10.71 -1.74
C ALA A 44 5.43 11.73 -2.06
N ALA A 45 6.49 11.78 -1.25
CA ALA A 45 7.65 12.64 -1.49
C ALA A 45 8.43 12.16 -2.72
N MET A 46 8.66 10.85 -2.85
CA MET A 46 9.34 10.28 -4.03
C MET A 46 8.60 10.56 -5.34
N LYS A 47 7.26 10.46 -5.35
CA LYS A 47 6.45 10.76 -6.56
C LYS A 47 6.61 12.20 -7.02
N LYS A 48 6.65 13.15 -6.09
CA LYS A 48 6.83 14.58 -6.43
C LYS A 48 8.20 14.83 -7.07
N MET A 49 9.26 14.27 -6.50
CA MET A 49 10.62 14.42 -7.03
C MET A 49 10.76 13.81 -8.42
N GLY A 50 10.21 12.62 -8.65
CA GLY A 50 10.24 11.99 -9.98
C GLY A 50 9.54 12.82 -11.06
N LEU A 51 8.40 13.43 -10.75
CA LEU A 51 7.67 14.29 -11.69
C LEU A 51 8.46 15.56 -12.04
N VAL A 52 9.07 16.20 -11.04
CA VAL A 52 9.92 17.39 -11.26
C VAL A 52 11.12 17.03 -12.14
N LEU A 53 11.79 15.92 -11.85
CA LEU A 53 12.94 15.48 -12.63
C LEU A 53 12.56 15.19 -14.09
N TYR A 54 11.45 14.48 -14.31
CA TYR A 54 10.94 14.21 -15.66
C TYR A 54 10.63 15.49 -16.44
N PHE A 55 10.01 16.47 -15.80
CA PHE A 55 9.70 17.74 -16.46
C PHE A 55 10.96 18.52 -16.82
N MET A 56 11.92 18.63 -15.90
CA MET A 56 13.17 19.36 -16.15
C MET A 56 14.02 18.71 -17.24
N THR A 57 14.14 17.38 -17.25
CA THR A 57 14.89 16.67 -18.30
C THR A 57 14.20 16.80 -19.65
N SER A 58 12.87 16.73 -19.70
CA SER A 58 12.12 16.93 -20.94
C SER A 58 12.28 18.35 -21.49
N MET A 59 12.25 19.37 -20.63
CA MET A 59 12.52 20.76 -21.04
C MET A 59 13.96 20.94 -21.51
N ALA A 60 14.95 20.38 -20.81
CA ALA A 60 16.35 20.47 -21.23
C ALA A 60 16.56 19.87 -22.63
N VAL A 61 15.99 18.70 -22.91
CA VAL A 61 16.05 18.07 -24.24
C VAL A 61 15.37 18.95 -25.30
N LEU A 62 14.20 19.52 -25.00
CA LEU A 62 13.52 20.44 -25.91
C LEU A 62 14.41 21.63 -26.25
N MET A 63 15.00 22.28 -25.25
CA MET A 63 15.86 23.45 -25.44
C MET A 63 17.16 23.12 -26.19
N MET A 64 17.65 21.87 -26.12
CA MET A 64 18.84 21.42 -26.86
C MET A 64 18.54 20.99 -28.31
N SER A 65 17.27 20.78 -28.64
CA SER A 65 16.81 20.37 -29.99
C SER A 65 16.20 21.53 -30.79
N MET A 66 16.13 22.73 -30.19
CA MET A 66 15.86 24.00 -30.87
C MET A 66 17.17 24.62 -31.37
#